data_AF-A0A453M438-F1
#
_entry.id   AF-A0A453M438-F1
#
_cell.length_a   1.000
_cell.length_b   1.000
_cell.length_c   1.000
_cell.angle_alpha   90.00
_cell.angle_beta   90.00
_cell.angle_gamma   90.00
#
_symmetry.space_group_name_H-M   'P 1'
#
loop_
_entity.id
_entity.type
_entity.pdbx_description
1 polymer ?
#
loop_
_entity_poly.entity_id
_entity_poly.type
_entity_poly.pdbx_seq_one_letter_code
_entity_poly.pdbx_strand_id
1 'polypeptide(L)'
;MPQETIQVLDVVLRESPSWNYVTVSRSFFSTTFGHRGDIGEGLECWRGYYQSLRPTQMGLSLNIDISATSFFKPVTVVQFVLEFLNLRDTSRPLTDRDRVKIKKALRGVRVETNHQEDQIRRYKITGITPVPMSQLIFPVDERGTRMSVVQYFMQRYKYNLQYTSWPCLQSGSDARPVYLPMEACKIVEGQRYSKKLNDKQVTNILRATCQRPQQREQSIREMVLHNKYAEDKFAQEFGINVCSDLVSVPARVLPPPMLRYHDSGKEKTCAPSVGQWNMINKKMINGGIIDNWACVSFSRMRPEEVHRFCCDLIQMCNMTGMSVNPRPLVDNRSASPNHIENALRDVYRRTTEMLGKQGHEKQLQLLIVILPEVSGSYGKIKKVCETDLGIVSQCCLPRHAARPNKQYLENVALKINVKVT
;
A
#
# COMPACT_ATOMS: atom_id res chain seq x y z
N MET A 1 -33.19 12.44 -15.17
CA MET A 1 -33.20 13.43 -14.09
C MET A 1 -31.98 14.34 -14.23
N PRO A 2 -32.11 15.65 -13.98
CA PRO A 2 -30.98 16.57 -13.93
C PRO A 2 -29.97 16.16 -12.86
N GLN A 3 -28.68 16.41 -13.13
CA GLN A 3 -27.58 16.06 -12.21
C GLN A 3 -27.70 16.78 -10.86
N GLU A 4 -28.14 18.03 -10.87
CA GLU A 4 -28.34 18.86 -9.68
C GLU A 4 -29.42 18.27 -8.75
N THR A 5 -30.51 17.74 -9.31
CA THR A 5 -31.58 17.08 -8.54
C THR A 5 -31.04 15.86 -7.79
N ILE A 6 -30.22 15.04 -8.43
CA ILE A 6 -29.60 13.87 -7.79
C ILE A 6 -28.65 14.32 -6.68
N GLN A 7 -27.91 15.41 -6.89
CA GLN A 7 -27.01 15.96 -5.90
C GLN A 7 -27.76 16.47 -4.66
N VAL A 8 -28.90 17.15 -4.83
CA VAL A 8 -29.73 17.59 -3.69
C VAL A 8 -30.20 16.39 -2.87
N LEU A 9 -30.73 15.36 -3.52
CA LEU A 9 -31.18 14.15 -2.82
C LEU A 9 -30.03 13.39 -2.14
N ASP A 10 -28.84 13.37 -2.75
CA ASP A 10 -27.63 12.80 -2.13
C ASP A 10 -27.23 13.60 -0.88
N VAL A 11 -27.34 14.93 -0.89
CA VAL A 11 -27.06 15.78 0.28
C VAL A 11 -28.04 15.48 1.42
N VAL A 12 -29.34 15.41 1.12
CA VAL A 12 -30.39 15.10 2.13
C VAL A 12 -30.07 13.79 2.86
N LEU A 13 -29.81 12.71 2.11
CA LEU A 13 -29.51 11.40 2.69
C LEU A 13 -28.16 11.34 3.43
N ARG A 14 -27.32 12.37 3.28
CA ARG A 14 -25.97 12.44 3.89
C ARG A 14 -25.90 13.38 5.07
N GLU A 15 -26.93 14.17 5.35
CA GLU A 15 -26.91 15.18 6.40
C GLU A 15 -26.73 14.53 7.79
N SER A 16 -27.65 13.66 8.21
CA SER A 16 -27.55 12.92 9.47
C SER A 16 -26.24 12.15 9.67
N PRO A 17 -25.77 11.30 8.73
CA PRO A 17 -24.51 10.59 8.95
C PRO A 17 -23.30 11.52 8.96
N SER A 18 -23.36 12.71 8.33
CA SER A 18 -22.27 13.69 8.38
C SER A 18 -22.08 14.32 9.75
N TRP A 19 -23.15 14.42 10.56
CA TRP A 19 -23.09 14.92 11.92
C TRP A 19 -22.63 13.85 12.91
N ASN A 20 -22.98 12.59 12.65
CA ASN A 20 -22.74 11.49 13.59
C ASN A 20 -21.40 10.76 13.36
N TYR A 21 -20.84 10.83 12.15
CA TYR A 21 -19.70 10.02 11.73
C TYR A 21 -18.59 10.82 11.06
N VAL A 22 -17.39 10.25 11.03
CA VAL A 22 -16.30 10.88 10.29
C VAL A 22 -16.53 10.72 8.80
N THR A 23 -16.84 11.85 8.15
CA THR A 23 -17.09 11.89 6.70
C THR A 23 -15.78 11.96 5.92
N VAL A 24 -15.63 11.04 4.97
CA VAL A 24 -14.49 10.99 4.06
C VAL A 24 -15.01 10.78 2.65
N SER A 25 -15.03 11.86 1.85
CA SER A 25 -15.66 11.86 0.53
C SER A 25 -17.12 11.40 0.61
N ARG A 26 -17.48 10.25 0.03
CA ARG A 26 -18.84 9.65 0.04
C ARG A 26 -19.00 8.51 1.06
N SER A 27 -18.08 8.41 2.00
CA SER A 27 -18.09 7.36 3.02
C SER A 27 -18.12 7.92 4.42
N PHE A 28 -18.72 7.16 5.33
CA PHE A 28 -18.89 7.50 6.74
C PHE A 28 -18.22 6.45 7.60
N PHE A 29 -17.37 6.86 8.55
CA PHE A 29 -16.58 5.97 9.39
C PHE A 29 -16.83 6.22 10.86
N SER A 30 -16.91 5.13 11.64
CA SER A 30 -17.11 5.19 13.08
C SER A 30 -16.53 3.97 13.76
N THR A 31 -16.09 4.15 15.00
CA THR A 31 -15.66 3.08 15.90
C THR A 31 -16.83 2.25 16.42
N THR A 32 -18.07 2.69 16.20
CA THR A 32 -19.30 1.96 16.55
C THR A 32 -19.66 0.88 15.53
N PHE A 33 -19.14 0.94 14.31
CA PHE A 33 -19.44 0.00 13.22
C PHE A 33 -18.65 -1.32 13.28
N GLY A 34 -18.04 -1.63 14.43
CA GLY A 34 -17.27 -2.84 14.67
C GLY A 34 -15.95 -2.58 15.38
N HIS A 35 -15.16 -3.64 15.60
CA HIS A 35 -13.91 -3.55 16.34
C HIS A 35 -12.85 -2.71 15.63
N ARG A 36 -12.12 -1.91 16.42
CA ARG A 36 -10.92 -1.19 15.98
C ARG A 36 -9.85 -2.22 15.63
N GLY A 37 -9.48 -2.31 14.36
CA GLY A 37 -8.41 -3.21 13.93
C GLY A 37 -7.06 -2.52 14.06
N ASP A 38 -6.19 -2.92 14.99
CA ASP A 38 -4.82 -2.40 15.04
C ASP A 38 -4.06 -2.80 13.77
N ILE A 39 -3.53 -1.81 13.04
CA ILE A 39 -2.74 -2.04 11.83
C ILE A 39 -1.24 -1.78 12.04
N GLY A 40 -0.85 -1.34 13.24
CA GLY A 40 0.52 -1.10 13.68
C GLY A 40 0.98 0.34 13.48
N GLU A 41 2.06 0.69 14.18
CA GLU A 41 2.71 2.02 14.12
C GLU A 41 1.78 3.18 14.52
N GLY A 42 0.96 2.99 15.56
CA GLY A 42 0.04 4.02 16.05
C GLY A 42 -1.19 4.26 15.18
N LEU A 43 -1.49 3.34 14.26
CA LEU A 43 -2.65 3.41 13.37
C LEU A 43 -3.66 2.29 13.65
N GLU A 44 -4.92 2.58 13.38
CA GLU A 44 -6.02 1.62 13.46
C GLU A 44 -6.92 1.70 12.22
N CYS A 45 -7.63 0.62 11.95
CA CYS A 45 -8.59 0.48 10.88
C CYS A 45 -10.00 0.72 11.43
N TRP A 46 -10.72 1.67 10.86
CA TRP A 46 -12.13 1.90 11.17
C TRP A 46 -12.99 1.35 10.04
N ARG A 47 -14.11 0.75 10.43
CA ARG A 47 -15.18 0.36 9.51
C ARG A 47 -16.10 1.54 9.23
N GLY A 48 -16.78 1.44 8.11
CA GLY A 48 -17.67 2.47 7.60
C GLY A 48 -18.49 1.94 6.45
N TYR A 49 -19.20 2.84 5.79
CA TYR A 49 -19.93 2.51 4.59
C TYR A 49 -19.81 3.64 3.57
N TYR A 50 -19.80 3.25 2.31
CA TYR A 50 -19.96 4.12 1.16
C TYR A 50 -21.46 4.32 0.92
N GLN A 51 -21.83 5.54 0.54
CA GLN A 51 -23.18 5.87 0.14
C GLN A 51 -23.16 6.70 -1.14
N SER A 52 -23.99 6.32 -2.11
CA SER A 52 -24.28 7.19 -3.26
C SER A 52 -25.65 6.93 -3.84
N LEU A 53 -26.38 7.98 -4.17
CA LEU A 53 -27.61 7.87 -4.93
C LEU A 53 -27.33 7.80 -6.45
N ARG A 54 -27.95 6.85 -7.15
CA ARG A 54 -27.68 6.57 -8.57
C ARG A 54 -28.98 6.43 -9.38
N PRO A 55 -29.14 7.12 -10.51
CA PRO A 55 -30.20 6.82 -11.46
C PRO A 55 -29.88 5.50 -12.18
N THR A 56 -30.84 4.59 -12.22
CA THR A 56 -30.74 3.29 -12.89
C THR A 56 -31.95 3.07 -13.80
N GLN A 57 -31.94 1.99 -14.59
CA GLN A 57 -33.11 1.59 -15.40
C GLN A 57 -34.33 1.22 -14.54
N MET A 58 -34.13 0.90 -13.25
CA MET A 58 -35.19 0.58 -12.30
C MET A 58 -35.65 1.81 -11.50
N GLY A 59 -35.16 3.00 -11.85
CA GLY A 59 -35.38 4.23 -11.10
C GLY A 59 -34.19 4.60 -10.21
N LEU A 60 -34.45 5.37 -9.16
CA LEU A 60 -33.41 5.87 -8.28
C LEU A 60 -33.00 4.79 -7.27
N SER A 61 -31.70 4.51 -7.17
CA SER A 61 -31.17 3.46 -6.31
C SER A 61 -30.12 4.01 -5.35
N LEU A 62 -30.28 3.73 -4.06
CA LEU A 62 -29.27 4.02 -3.06
C LEU A 62 -28.24 2.90 -3.05
N ASN A 63 -27.01 3.21 -3.45
CA ASN A 63 -25.90 2.27 -3.44
C ASN A 63 -25.14 2.38 -2.11
N ILE A 64 -25.16 1.29 -1.34
CA ILE A 64 -24.44 1.14 -0.07
C ILE A 64 -23.43 0.01 -0.20
N ASP A 65 -22.20 0.26 0.27
CA ASP A 65 -21.17 -0.79 0.38
C ASP A 65 -20.35 -0.61 1.66
N ILE A 66 -19.87 -1.70 2.22
CA ILE A 66 -19.01 -1.65 3.41
C ILE A 66 -17.62 -1.15 3.00
N SER A 67 -17.10 -0.23 3.80
CA SER A 67 -15.79 0.37 3.59
C SER A 67 -14.95 0.31 4.85
N ALA A 68 -13.63 0.42 4.69
CA ALA A 68 -12.71 0.49 5.80
C ALA A 68 -11.52 1.37 5.40
N THR A 69 -11.01 2.16 6.35
CA THR A 69 -9.83 2.99 6.11
C THR A 69 -9.04 3.21 7.40
N SER A 70 -7.82 3.72 7.25
CA SER A 70 -6.87 3.93 8.34
C SER A 70 -7.08 5.26 9.04
N PHE A 71 -7.02 5.24 10.36
CA PHE A 71 -7.08 6.38 11.26
C PHE A 71 -5.90 6.35 12.24
N PHE A 72 -5.53 7.52 12.77
CA PHE A 72 -4.60 7.57 13.89
C PHE A 72 -5.29 7.05 15.16
N LYS A 73 -4.58 6.22 15.93
CA LYS A 73 -5.07 5.80 17.26
C LYS A 73 -5.16 7.03 18.18
N PRO A 74 -6.22 7.16 19.00
CA PRO A 74 -6.34 8.24 19.97
C PRO A 74 -5.51 7.98 21.24
N VAL A 75 -4.20 7.82 21.07
CA VAL A 75 -3.22 7.55 22.15
C VAL A 75 -2.40 8.80 22.50
N THR A 76 -1.67 8.75 23.61
CA THR A 76 -0.68 9.80 23.92
C THR A 76 0.37 9.87 22.82
N VAL A 77 0.93 11.05 22.57
CA VAL A 77 1.93 11.21 21.51
C VAL A 77 3.20 10.42 21.84
N VAL A 78 3.54 10.26 23.12
CA VAL A 78 4.60 9.34 23.56
C VAL A 78 4.31 7.91 23.10
N GLN A 79 3.12 7.37 23.40
CA GLN A 79 2.78 6.00 23.02
C GLN A 79 2.78 5.82 21.50
N PHE A 80 2.28 6.80 20.74
CA PHE A 80 2.39 6.80 19.29
C PHE A 80 3.86 6.70 18.83
N VAL A 81 4.76 7.51 19.41
CA VAL A 81 6.19 7.50 19.04
C VAL A 81 6.85 6.17 19.37
N LEU A 82 6.52 5.56 20.52
CA LEU A 82 7.02 4.24 20.91
C LEU A 82 6.60 3.16 19.91
N GLU A 83 5.32 3.12 19.54
CA GLU A 83 4.79 2.18 18.56
C GLU A 83 5.36 2.42 17.15
N PHE A 84 5.45 3.69 16.73
CA PHE A 84 5.87 4.09 15.38
C PHE A 84 7.36 3.83 15.12
N LEU A 85 8.22 4.06 16.13
CA LEU A 85 9.65 3.82 16.03
C LEU A 85 10.08 2.44 16.56
N ASN A 86 9.14 1.68 17.14
CA ASN A 86 9.41 0.41 17.82
C ASN A 86 10.49 0.55 18.91
N LEU A 87 10.38 1.61 19.72
CA LEU A 87 11.30 1.92 20.81
C LEU A 87 10.93 1.14 22.07
N ARG A 88 11.92 0.52 22.70
CA ARG A 88 11.79 -0.17 24.00
C ARG A 88 12.43 0.59 25.15
N ASP A 89 13.53 1.30 24.86
CA ASP A 89 14.26 2.10 25.83
C ASP A 89 13.93 3.57 25.61
N THR A 90 13.30 4.20 26.60
CA THR A 90 12.88 5.59 26.57
C THR A 90 13.86 6.55 27.24
N SER A 91 14.90 6.02 27.89
CA SER A 91 15.91 6.83 28.58
C SER A 91 16.80 7.59 27.60
N ARG A 92 16.96 7.05 26.39
CA ARG A 92 17.82 7.63 25.35
C ARG A 92 17.14 8.80 24.63
N PRO A 93 17.88 9.86 24.30
CA PRO A 93 17.41 10.90 23.40
C PRO A 93 17.05 10.33 22.02
N LEU A 94 16.04 10.91 21.38
CA LEU A 94 15.68 10.56 20.01
C LEU A 94 16.77 11.04 19.04
N THR A 95 17.17 10.17 18.11
CA THR A 95 18.13 10.55 17.06
C THR A 95 17.51 11.57 16.10
N ASP A 96 18.34 12.38 15.42
CA ASP A 96 17.84 13.30 14.39
C ASP A 96 17.07 12.60 13.27
N ARG A 97 17.50 11.38 12.91
CA ARG A 97 16.79 10.54 11.94
C ARG A 97 15.38 10.22 12.41
N ASP A 98 15.22 9.87 13.68
CA ASP A 98 13.92 9.55 14.27
C ASP A 98 13.04 10.78 14.44
N ARG A 99 13.62 11.91 14.87
CA ARG A 99 12.95 13.21 14.90
C ARG A 99 12.36 13.59 13.55
N VAL A 100 13.12 13.43 12.46
CA VAL A 100 12.64 13.70 11.09
C VAL A 100 11.51 12.76 10.69
N LYS A 101 11.59 11.46 11.05
CA LYS A 101 10.47 10.52 10.81
C LYS A 101 9.21 10.93 11.57
N ILE A 102 9.31 11.25 12.86
CA ILE A 102 8.18 11.70 13.69
C ILE A 102 7.58 12.97 13.11
N LYS A 103 8.42 13.96 12.77
CA LYS A 103 7.98 15.20 12.12
C LYS A 103 7.19 14.90 10.85
N LYS A 104 7.70 14.01 9.99
CA LYS A 104 7.00 13.60 8.77
C LYS A 104 5.69 12.89 9.08
N ALA A 105 5.62 12.05 10.11
CA ALA A 105 4.43 11.29 10.48
C ALA A 105 3.31 12.19 11.03
N LEU A 106 3.64 13.04 12.02
CA LEU A 106 2.69 13.82 12.81
C LEU A 106 2.37 15.22 12.25
N ARG A 107 3.11 15.73 11.25
CA ARG A 107 2.80 17.04 10.65
C ARG A 107 1.36 17.07 10.13
N GLY A 108 0.59 18.05 10.61
CA GLY A 108 -0.81 18.26 10.28
C GLY A 108 -1.80 17.54 11.19
N VAL A 109 -1.34 16.63 12.05
CA VAL A 109 -2.17 15.91 13.03
C VAL A 109 -2.56 16.87 14.16
N ARG A 110 -3.81 16.78 14.62
CA ARG A 110 -4.31 17.52 15.77
C ARG A 110 -4.11 16.73 17.04
N VAL A 111 -3.69 17.41 18.09
CA VAL A 111 -3.54 16.86 19.44
C VAL A 111 -4.32 17.71 20.42
N GLU A 112 -4.73 17.09 21.52
CA GLU A 112 -5.34 17.76 22.65
C GLU A 112 -4.42 17.66 23.87
N THR A 113 -4.38 18.73 24.67
CA THR A 113 -3.59 18.76 25.89
C THR A 113 -4.31 18.07 27.04
N ASN A 114 -3.59 17.28 27.81
CA ASN A 114 -4.13 16.50 28.95
C ASN A 114 -3.47 16.83 30.31
N HIS A 115 -2.66 17.90 30.39
CA HIS A 115 -1.99 18.30 31.64
C HIS A 115 -2.87 19.18 32.55
N GLN A 116 -4.04 19.59 32.09
CA GLN A 116 -5.06 20.30 32.88
C GLN A 116 -6.42 19.66 32.60
N GLU A 117 -7.10 19.17 33.63
CA GLU A 117 -8.39 18.46 33.49
C GLU A 117 -9.51 19.40 33.00
N ASP A 118 -9.50 20.66 33.45
CA ASP A 118 -10.56 21.63 33.12
C ASP A 118 -10.33 22.40 31.81
N GLN A 119 -9.18 22.25 31.15
CA GLN A 119 -8.83 23.02 29.95
C GLN A 119 -8.20 22.15 28.84
N ILE A 120 -9.06 21.43 28.12
CA ILE A 120 -8.64 20.69 26.93
C ILE A 120 -8.49 21.65 25.74
N ARG A 121 -7.25 21.92 25.33
CA ARG A 121 -6.95 22.75 24.16
C ARG A 121 -6.48 21.88 23.01
N ARG A 122 -6.95 22.17 21.80
CA ARG A 122 -6.57 21.46 20.57
C ARG A 122 -5.57 22.25 19.75
N TYR A 123 -4.50 21.59 19.33
CA TYR A 123 -3.42 22.18 18.53
C TYR A 123 -3.15 21.34 17.29
N LYS A 124 -2.76 21.97 16.18
CA LYS A 124 -2.32 21.30 14.97
C LYS A 124 -0.80 21.28 14.92
N ILE A 125 -0.20 20.10 14.87
CA ILE A 125 1.26 19.95 14.83
C ILE A 125 1.81 20.51 13.51
N THR A 126 2.70 21.48 13.60
CA THR A 126 3.43 22.06 12.47
C THR A 126 4.86 21.52 12.36
N GLY A 127 5.45 21.13 13.50
CA GLY A 127 6.83 20.64 13.56
C GLY A 127 7.19 19.88 14.84
N ILE A 128 8.47 19.52 14.93
CA ILE A 128 9.10 18.90 16.10
C ILE A 128 10.39 19.69 16.35
N THR A 129 10.65 20.10 17.59
CA THR A 129 11.79 20.96 17.92
C THR A 129 13.12 20.23 17.67
N PRO A 130 14.17 20.94 17.25
CA PRO A 130 15.47 20.33 16.95
C PRO A 130 16.28 19.99 18.22
N VAL A 131 15.94 20.61 19.35
CA VAL A 131 16.61 20.42 20.65
C VAL A 131 15.68 19.73 21.65
N PRO A 132 16.25 19.01 22.65
CA PRO A 132 15.51 18.49 23.79
C PRO A 132 14.73 19.56 24.54
N MET A 133 13.60 19.19 25.12
CA MET A 133 12.75 20.13 25.85
C MET A 133 13.40 20.69 27.12
N SER A 134 14.36 19.96 27.72
CA SER A 134 15.19 20.45 28.82
C SER A 134 16.09 21.62 28.44
N GLN A 135 16.51 21.71 27.18
CA GLN A 135 17.37 22.75 26.63
C GLN A 135 16.60 23.81 25.84
N LEU A 136 15.30 23.59 25.62
CA LEU A 136 14.45 24.48 24.84
C LEU A 136 13.98 25.68 25.69
N ILE A 137 14.68 26.80 25.57
CA ILE A 137 14.37 28.05 26.27
C ILE A 137 13.48 28.94 25.39
N PHE A 138 12.36 29.42 25.95
CA PHE A 138 11.41 30.28 25.25
C PHE A 138 10.95 31.46 26.14
N PRO A 139 10.53 32.59 25.53
CA PRO A 139 9.94 33.69 26.29
C PRO A 139 8.55 33.30 26.78
N VAL A 140 8.32 33.42 28.10
CA VAL A 140 7.05 33.02 28.74
C VAL A 140 6.07 34.16 28.87
N ASP A 141 6.56 35.39 28.94
CA ASP A 141 5.77 36.61 29.11
C ASP A 141 6.31 37.74 28.22
N GLU A 142 5.54 38.82 28.13
CA GLU A 142 5.93 40.05 27.43
C GLU A 142 7.08 40.78 28.12
N ARG A 143 7.39 40.42 29.38
CA ARG A 143 8.51 40.96 30.16
C ARG A 143 9.85 40.30 29.78
N GLY A 144 9.82 39.30 28.91
CA GLY A 144 11.01 38.62 28.39
C GLY A 144 11.58 37.56 29.34
N THR A 145 10.82 37.11 30.34
CA THR A 145 11.22 36.04 31.25
C THR A 145 11.45 34.76 30.45
N ARG A 146 12.66 34.21 30.53
CA ARG A 146 13.07 33.01 29.79
C ARG A 146 13.19 31.82 30.73
N MET A 147 12.56 30.72 30.39
CA MET A 147 12.75 29.44 31.09
C MET A 147 12.66 28.29 30.09
N SER A 148 13.16 27.11 30.50
CA SER A 148 12.98 25.92 29.69
C SER A 148 11.53 25.43 29.74
N VAL A 149 11.12 24.62 28.77
CA VAL A 149 9.79 23.98 28.79
C VAL A 149 9.61 23.15 30.06
N VAL A 150 10.67 22.47 30.52
CA VAL A 150 10.63 21.67 31.76
C VAL A 150 10.34 22.54 32.98
N GLN A 151 11.06 23.66 33.12
CA GLN A 151 10.85 24.61 34.21
C GLN A 151 9.45 25.22 34.18
N TYR A 152 8.97 25.61 33.00
CA TYR A 152 7.64 26.17 32.83
C TYR A 152 6.55 25.21 33.29
N PHE A 153 6.59 23.95 32.83
CA PHE A 153 5.58 22.95 33.23
C PHE A 153 5.61 22.63 34.72
N MET A 154 6.81 22.55 35.31
CA MET A 154 6.96 22.34 36.75
C MET A 154 6.43 23.53 37.57
N GLN A 155 6.76 24.77 37.19
CA GLN A 155 6.36 25.95 37.96
C GLN A 155 4.87 26.29 37.79
N ARG A 156 4.40 26.32 36.55
CA ARG A 156 3.05 26.80 36.16
C ARG A 156 1.95 25.77 36.33
N TYR A 157 2.24 24.50 36.05
CA TYR A 157 1.26 23.41 36.06
C TYR A 157 1.52 22.36 37.14
N LYS A 158 2.62 22.48 37.90
CA LYS A 158 3.06 21.47 38.87
C LYS A 158 3.21 20.07 38.25
N TYR A 159 3.57 20.03 36.96
CA TYR A 159 3.67 18.80 36.18
C TYR A 159 5.13 18.39 36.02
N ASN A 160 5.50 17.21 36.55
CA ASN A 160 6.86 16.68 36.44
C ASN A 160 7.02 15.82 35.18
N LEU A 161 7.66 16.40 34.17
CA LEU A 161 7.89 15.80 32.87
C LEU A 161 8.93 14.67 32.96
N GLN A 162 8.59 13.48 32.46
CA GLN A 162 9.47 12.31 32.50
C GLN A 162 10.41 12.26 31.30
N TYR A 163 9.98 12.73 30.13
CA TYR A 163 10.71 12.61 28.86
C TYR A 163 11.54 13.86 28.54
N THR A 164 12.27 14.39 29.53
CA THR A 164 12.95 15.70 29.44
C THR A 164 14.04 15.77 28.35
N SER A 165 14.59 14.63 27.93
CA SER A 165 15.56 14.52 26.84
C SER A 165 14.92 14.48 25.44
N TRP A 166 13.59 14.37 25.35
CA TRP A 166 12.85 14.33 24.10
C TRP A 166 12.52 15.74 23.60
N PRO A 167 12.33 15.93 22.28
CA PRO A 167 11.89 17.21 21.72
C PRO A 167 10.40 17.47 22.00
N CYS A 168 10.00 18.73 21.89
CA CYS A 168 8.61 19.14 21.93
C CYS A 168 7.93 19.02 20.56
N LEU A 169 6.61 18.86 20.57
CA LEU A 169 5.77 19.20 19.43
C LEU A 169 5.74 20.72 19.27
N GLN A 170 5.72 21.18 18.02
CA GLN A 170 5.56 22.58 17.68
C GLN A 170 4.21 22.82 17.02
N SER A 171 3.53 23.88 17.45
CA SER A 171 2.31 24.43 16.87
C SER A 171 2.44 25.96 16.81
N GLY A 172 1.44 26.66 16.27
CA GLY A 172 1.46 28.11 16.12
C GLY A 172 2.25 28.57 14.89
N SER A 173 2.57 29.86 14.84
CA SER A 173 3.38 30.49 13.79
C SER A 173 4.84 30.60 14.21
N ASP A 174 5.74 30.89 13.28
CA ASP A 174 7.16 31.10 13.58
C ASP A 174 7.38 32.31 14.50
N ALA A 175 6.50 33.32 14.42
CA ALA A 175 6.53 34.50 15.28
C ALA A 175 6.02 34.22 16.71
N ARG A 176 5.10 33.26 16.88
CA ARG A 176 4.51 32.87 18.17
C ARG A 176 4.42 31.34 18.26
N PRO A 177 5.56 30.66 18.46
CA PRO A 177 5.59 29.21 18.52
C PRO A 177 4.98 28.72 19.83
N VAL A 178 4.26 27.61 19.74
CA VAL A 178 3.71 26.87 20.89
C VAL A 178 4.48 25.56 21.00
N TYR A 179 5.11 25.32 22.14
CA TYR A 179 5.87 24.11 22.43
C TYR A 179 5.10 23.21 23.38
N LEU A 180 4.80 21.99 22.94
CA LEU A 180 3.99 21.05 23.68
C LEU A 180 4.81 19.78 23.97
N PRO A 181 5.03 19.42 25.25
CA PRO A 181 5.59 18.13 25.62
C PRO A 181 4.75 16.99 25.04
N MET A 182 5.40 15.96 24.48
CA MET A 182 4.68 14.82 23.89
C MET A 182 3.86 14.04 24.93
N GLU A 183 4.32 13.98 26.18
CA GLU A 183 3.61 13.29 27.27
C GLU A 183 2.35 14.04 27.72
N ALA A 184 2.32 15.36 27.49
CA ALA A 184 1.19 16.24 27.79
C ALA A 184 0.22 16.41 26.61
N CYS A 185 0.28 15.51 25.62
CA CYS A 185 -0.53 15.55 24.40
C CYS A 185 -1.12 14.18 24.06
N LYS A 186 -2.40 14.17 23.67
CA LYS A 186 -3.11 13.01 23.11
C LYS A 186 -3.54 13.29 21.68
N ILE A 187 -3.42 12.30 20.79
CA ILE A 187 -3.90 12.44 19.41
C ILE A 187 -5.43 12.49 19.41
N VAL A 188 -6.00 13.51 18.76
CA VAL A 188 -7.46 13.65 18.64
C VAL A 188 -8.01 12.49 17.80
N GLU A 189 -9.08 11.87 18.28
CA GLU A 189 -9.77 10.78 17.60
C GLU A 189 -10.38 11.19 16.24
N GLY A 190 -10.61 10.23 15.35
CA GLY A 190 -11.30 10.47 14.08
C GLY A 190 -10.45 11.15 13.01
N GLN A 191 -9.13 11.17 13.18
CA GLN A 191 -8.21 11.72 12.19
C GLN A 191 -7.77 10.65 11.19
N ARG A 192 -8.23 10.77 9.94
CA ARG A 192 -7.87 9.85 8.86
C ARG A 192 -6.36 9.91 8.56
N TYR A 193 -5.74 8.75 8.45
CA TYR A 193 -4.40 8.61 7.91
C TYR A 193 -4.46 8.50 6.38
N SER A 194 -3.93 9.51 5.67
CA SER A 194 -4.01 9.60 4.20
C SER A 194 -2.73 9.22 3.46
N LYS A 195 -1.63 8.93 4.18
CA LYS A 195 -0.34 8.58 3.57
C LYS A 195 -0.34 7.11 3.15
N LYS A 196 0.58 6.74 2.26
CA LYS A 196 0.77 5.37 1.82
C LYS A 196 1.14 4.48 3.01
N LEU A 197 0.35 3.42 3.21
CA LEU A 197 0.61 2.38 4.20
C LEU A 197 1.75 1.48 3.76
N ASN A 198 2.47 0.91 4.73
CA ASN A 198 3.47 -0.10 4.48
C ASN A 198 2.84 -1.49 4.23
N ASP A 199 3.60 -2.45 3.72
CA ASP A 199 3.08 -3.78 3.35
C ASP A 199 2.44 -4.54 4.53
N LYS A 200 2.97 -4.36 5.75
CA LYS A 200 2.43 -4.96 6.97
C LYS A 200 1.06 -4.36 7.31
N GLN A 201 0.93 -3.03 7.28
CA GLN A 201 -0.32 -2.31 7.48
C GLN A 201 -1.37 -2.69 6.42
N VAL A 202 -0.98 -2.75 5.14
CA VAL A 202 -1.87 -3.19 4.05
C VAL A 202 -2.37 -4.61 4.30
N THR A 203 -1.46 -5.53 4.69
CA THR A 203 -1.82 -6.91 5.01
C THR A 203 -2.79 -6.99 6.18
N ASN A 204 -2.58 -6.19 7.23
CA ASN A 204 -3.46 -6.14 8.40
C ASN A 204 -4.85 -5.60 8.06
N ILE A 205 -4.94 -4.56 7.22
CA ILE A 205 -6.24 -4.08 6.71
C ILE A 205 -6.93 -5.20 5.93
N LEU A 206 -6.24 -5.82 4.96
CA LEU A 206 -6.83 -6.90 4.16
C LEU A 206 -7.34 -8.03 5.05
N ARG A 207 -6.59 -8.44 6.07
CA ARG A 207 -7.07 -9.46 7.04
C ARG A 207 -8.31 -9.01 7.81
N ALA A 208 -8.40 -7.74 8.19
CA ALA A 208 -9.52 -7.20 8.95
C ALA A 208 -10.78 -6.96 8.10
N THR A 209 -10.64 -6.84 6.77
CA THR A 209 -11.71 -6.40 5.85
C THR A 209 -12.12 -7.45 4.82
N CYS A 210 -11.29 -8.45 4.53
CA CYS A 210 -11.62 -9.49 3.57
C CYS A 210 -12.75 -10.39 4.10
N GLN A 211 -13.92 -10.29 3.47
CA GLN A 211 -15.10 -11.09 3.79
C GLN A 211 -15.55 -11.87 2.55
N ARG A 212 -16.16 -13.04 2.77
CA ARG A 212 -16.82 -13.79 1.69
C ARG A 212 -18.06 -13.03 1.21
N PRO A 213 -18.51 -13.20 -0.06
CA PRO A 213 -19.66 -12.48 -0.60
C PRO A 213 -20.92 -12.53 0.28
N GLN A 214 -21.31 -13.70 0.77
CA GLN A 214 -22.47 -13.86 1.67
C GLN A 214 -22.34 -13.07 2.97
N GLN A 215 -21.14 -13.05 3.58
CA GLN A 215 -20.89 -12.29 4.80
C GLN A 215 -20.92 -10.78 4.52
N ARG A 216 -20.39 -10.34 3.37
CA ARG A 216 -20.43 -8.93 2.96
C ARG A 216 -21.85 -8.47 2.68
N GLU A 217 -22.65 -9.29 1.99
CA GLU A 217 -24.07 -9.03 1.76
C GLU A 217 -24.83 -8.84 3.08
N GLN A 218 -24.60 -9.72 4.05
CA GLN A 218 -25.18 -9.60 5.38
C GLN A 218 -24.74 -8.32 6.10
N SER A 219 -23.44 -7.98 6.06
CA SER A 219 -22.95 -6.72 6.64
C SER A 219 -23.55 -5.48 5.98
N ILE A 220 -23.80 -5.50 4.66
CA ILE A 220 -24.48 -4.39 3.96
C ILE A 220 -25.93 -4.27 4.45
N ARG A 221 -26.66 -5.39 4.56
CA ARG A 221 -28.04 -5.37 5.10
C ARG A 221 -28.09 -4.82 6.51
N GLU A 222 -27.21 -5.29 7.39
CA GLU A 222 -27.10 -4.80 8.77
C GLU A 222 -26.81 -3.29 8.81
N MET A 223 -25.94 -2.80 7.92
CA MET A 223 -25.64 -1.37 7.82
C MET A 223 -26.85 -0.54 7.36
N VAL A 224 -27.61 -1.02 6.38
CA VAL A 224 -28.82 -0.34 5.90
C VAL A 224 -29.87 -0.26 7.02
N LEU A 225 -30.06 -1.35 7.78
CA LEU A 225 -30.95 -1.38 8.94
C LEU A 225 -30.46 -0.44 10.05
N HIS A 226 -29.15 -0.41 10.32
CA HIS A 226 -28.53 0.48 11.30
C HIS A 226 -28.73 1.96 10.93
N ASN A 227 -28.67 2.30 9.64
CA ASN A 227 -28.83 3.67 9.17
C ASN A 227 -30.27 4.19 9.24
N LYS A 228 -31.28 3.30 9.41
CA LYS A 228 -32.69 3.66 9.67
C LYS A 228 -33.22 4.78 8.77
N TYR A 229 -32.95 4.72 7.46
CA TYR A 229 -33.29 5.80 6.52
C TYR A 229 -34.78 6.23 6.56
N ALA A 230 -35.71 5.32 6.87
CA ALA A 230 -37.13 5.64 7.00
C ALA A 230 -37.48 6.45 8.26
N GLU A 231 -36.65 6.39 9.30
CA GLU A 231 -36.77 7.16 10.55
C GLU A 231 -35.93 8.47 10.51
N ASP A 232 -35.16 8.68 9.44
CA ASP A 232 -34.30 9.85 9.31
C ASP A 232 -35.11 11.12 9.08
N LYS A 233 -34.90 12.15 9.92
CA LYS A 233 -35.67 13.39 9.89
C LYS A 233 -35.56 14.14 8.55
N PHE A 234 -34.37 14.15 7.94
CA PHE A 234 -34.17 14.84 6.67
C PHE A 234 -34.80 14.05 5.52
N ALA A 235 -34.69 12.71 5.52
CA ALA A 235 -35.37 11.87 4.55
C ALA A 235 -36.90 12.03 4.63
N GLN A 236 -37.48 12.04 5.83
CA GLN A 236 -38.92 12.22 6.06
C GLN A 236 -39.42 13.59 5.57
N GLU A 237 -38.71 14.67 5.87
CA GLU A 237 -39.06 16.03 5.44
C GLU A 237 -39.12 16.15 3.91
N PHE A 238 -38.21 15.47 3.20
CA PHE A 238 -38.17 15.45 1.74
C PHE A 238 -39.05 14.34 1.13
N GLY A 239 -39.83 13.61 1.94
CA GLY A 239 -40.66 12.51 1.47
C GLY A 239 -39.89 11.35 0.84
N ILE A 240 -38.61 11.18 1.20
CA ILE A 240 -37.75 10.12 0.68
C ILE A 240 -37.97 8.85 1.52
N ASN A 241 -38.41 7.79 0.85
CA ASN A 241 -38.47 6.46 1.45
C ASN A 241 -37.44 5.54 0.77
N VAL A 242 -36.67 4.80 1.58
CA VAL A 242 -35.61 3.90 1.12
C VAL A 242 -36.00 2.47 1.45
N CYS A 243 -36.10 1.61 0.44
CA CYS A 243 -36.27 0.18 0.63
C CYS A 243 -35.04 -0.41 1.33
N SER A 244 -35.25 -1.19 2.39
CA SER A 244 -34.16 -1.87 3.12
C SER A 244 -33.63 -3.11 2.42
N ASP A 245 -34.41 -3.67 1.50
CA ASP A 245 -34.05 -4.89 0.78
C ASP A 245 -33.10 -4.62 -0.39
N LEU A 246 -32.22 -5.58 -0.63
CA LEU A 246 -31.35 -5.55 -1.81
C LEU A 246 -32.17 -5.72 -3.08
N VAL A 247 -31.84 -4.92 -4.09
CA VAL A 247 -32.48 -5.03 -5.41
C VAL A 247 -32.10 -6.35 -6.06
N SER A 248 -33.11 -7.13 -6.45
CA SER A 248 -32.93 -8.34 -7.24
C SER A 248 -32.87 -8.01 -8.72
N VAL A 249 -31.81 -8.46 -9.39
CA VAL A 249 -31.58 -8.21 -10.83
C VAL A 249 -31.39 -9.55 -11.55
N PRO A 250 -32.11 -9.82 -12.65
CA PRO A 250 -31.88 -11.03 -13.45
C PRO A 250 -30.49 -10.97 -14.09
N ALA A 251 -29.66 -11.97 -13.80
CA ALA A 251 -28.32 -12.10 -14.36
C ALA A 251 -28.23 -13.25 -15.35
N ARG A 252 -27.29 -13.16 -16.31
CA ARG A 252 -26.96 -14.24 -17.25
C ARG A 252 -25.49 -14.59 -17.11
N VAL A 253 -25.19 -15.88 -17.04
CA VAL A 253 -23.82 -16.40 -17.09
C VAL A 253 -23.51 -16.74 -18.54
N LEU A 254 -22.62 -15.96 -19.17
CA LEU A 254 -22.23 -16.22 -20.55
C LEU A 254 -21.36 -17.48 -20.62
N PRO A 255 -21.52 -18.32 -21.67
CA PRO A 255 -20.63 -19.46 -21.87
C PRO A 255 -19.21 -18.95 -22.13
N PRO A 256 -18.18 -19.61 -21.55
CA PRO A 256 -16.80 -19.20 -21.76
C PRO A 256 -16.38 -19.49 -23.22
N PRO A 257 -15.51 -18.66 -23.82
CA PRO A 257 -14.98 -18.93 -25.14
C PRO A 257 -14.03 -20.14 -25.12
N MET A 258 -14.01 -20.90 -26.21
CA MET A 258 -13.01 -21.96 -26.40
C MET A 258 -11.64 -21.33 -26.69
N LEU A 259 -10.66 -21.60 -25.82
CA LEU A 259 -9.29 -21.17 -26.03
C LEU A 259 -8.58 -22.16 -26.95
N ARG A 260 -7.93 -21.67 -28.01
CA ARG A 260 -7.08 -22.48 -28.90
C ARG A 260 -5.62 -22.43 -28.45
N TYR A 261 -4.93 -23.54 -28.64
CA TYR A 261 -3.50 -23.74 -28.38
C TYR A 261 -2.84 -24.36 -29.61
N HIS A 262 -1.51 -24.46 -29.59
CA HIS A 262 -0.77 -25.02 -30.72
C HIS A 262 -1.07 -26.51 -30.93
N ASP A 263 -1.11 -26.93 -32.20
CA ASP A 263 -1.52 -28.28 -32.58
C ASP A 263 -0.53 -29.39 -32.16
N SER A 264 0.71 -29.01 -31.81
CA SER A 264 1.73 -29.92 -31.26
C SER A 264 1.62 -30.15 -29.74
N GLY A 265 0.69 -29.46 -29.06
CA GLY A 265 0.32 -29.77 -27.68
C GLY A 265 -0.53 -31.03 -27.61
N LYS A 266 -0.54 -31.70 -26.45
CA LYS A 266 -1.47 -32.82 -26.21
C LYS A 266 -2.92 -32.33 -26.18
N GLU A 267 -3.13 -31.13 -25.63
CA GLU A 267 -4.41 -30.44 -25.65
C GLU A 267 -4.33 -29.20 -26.57
N LYS A 268 -5.22 -29.17 -27.56
CA LYS A 268 -5.28 -28.11 -28.60
C LYS A 268 -6.31 -27.04 -28.30
N THR A 269 -7.27 -27.37 -27.45
CA THR A 269 -8.35 -26.46 -27.05
C THR A 269 -8.66 -26.64 -25.57
N CYS A 270 -9.07 -25.57 -24.92
CA CYS A 270 -9.48 -25.59 -23.51
C CYS A 270 -10.72 -24.72 -23.33
N ALA A 271 -11.76 -25.27 -22.70
CA ALA A 271 -12.87 -24.48 -22.18
C ALA A 271 -12.51 -24.02 -20.76
N PRO A 272 -12.41 -22.70 -20.50
CA PRO A 272 -12.21 -22.20 -19.14
C PRO A 272 -13.33 -22.65 -18.22
N SER A 273 -13.00 -22.98 -16.97
CA SER A 273 -13.98 -23.31 -15.93
C SER A 273 -13.94 -22.22 -14.86
N VAL A 274 -15.09 -21.58 -14.61
CA VAL A 274 -15.22 -20.47 -13.65
C VAL A 274 -14.16 -19.37 -13.88
N GLY A 275 -13.87 -19.06 -15.15
CA GLY A 275 -12.87 -18.07 -15.55
C GLY A 275 -11.41 -18.51 -15.36
N GLN A 276 -11.14 -19.79 -15.08
CA GLN A 276 -9.81 -20.33 -14.84
C GLN A 276 -9.43 -21.39 -15.87
N TRP A 277 -8.13 -21.44 -16.19
CA TRP A 277 -7.49 -22.47 -17.01
C TRP A 277 -6.00 -22.54 -16.66
N ASN A 278 -5.31 -23.57 -17.15
CA ASN A 278 -3.87 -23.74 -16.96
C ASN A 278 -3.17 -24.15 -18.28
N MET A 279 -1.84 -24.18 -18.27
CA MET A 279 -1.01 -24.56 -19.42
C MET A 279 -0.63 -26.05 -19.46
N ILE A 280 -1.13 -26.86 -18.53
CA ILE A 280 -0.81 -28.29 -18.46
C ILE A 280 -1.23 -28.94 -19.78
N ASN A 281 -0.35 -29.75 -20.37
CA ASN A 281 -0.54 -30.45 -21.65
C ASN A 281 -0.70 -29.56 -22.89
N LYS A 282 -0.57 -28.24 -22.76
CA LYS A 282 -0.80 -27.26 -23.84
C LYS A 282 0.51 -26.61 -24.25
N LYS A 283 0.55 -26.13 -25.49
CA LYS A 283 1.65 -25.31 -26.02
C LYS A 283 1.12 -24.00 -26.57
N MET A 284 1.84 -22.91 -26.33
CA MET A 284 1.47 -21.58 -26.82
C MET A 284 1.38 -21.58 -28.34
N ILE A 285 0.37 -20.89 -28.90
CA ILE A 285 0.13 -20.83 -30.36
C ILE A 285 1.38 -20.32 -31.09
N ASN A 286 1.93 -19.19 -30.65
CA ASN A 286 3.14 -18.61 -31.19
C ASN A 286 4.25 -18.74 -30.14
N GLY A 287 5.05 -19.79 -30.22
CA GLY A 287 6.22 -19.97 -29.37
C GLY A 287 7.40 -19.17 -29.89
N GLY A 288 7.93 -18.24 -29.10
CA GLY A 288 9.10 -17.45 -29.44
C GLY A 288 10.39 -18.27 -29.50
N ILE A 289 11.34 -17.81 -30.30
CA ILE A 289 12.68 -18.41 -30.43
C ILE A 289 13.69 -17.51 -29.72
N ILE A 290 14.40 -18.05 -28.74
CA ILE A 290 15.43 -17.36 -27.96
C ILE A 290 16.74 -18.16 -28.07
N ASP A 291 17.57 -17.77 -29.02
CA ASP A 291 18.91 -18.32 -29.22
C ASP A 291 19.90 -17.76 -28.18
N ASN A 292 19.73 -16.47 -27.86
CA ASN A 292 20.67 -15.68 -27.07
C ASN A 292 20.01 -15.12 -25.81
N TRP A 293 20.34 -15.69 -24.64
CA TRP A 293 19.91 -15.18 -23.35
C TRP A 293 21.05 -15.14 -22.33
N ALA A 294 20.89 -14.35 -21.29
CA ALA A 294 21.84 -14.27 -20.17
C ALA A 294 21.09 -14.07 -18.85
N CYS A 295 21.79 -14.27 -17.73
CA CYS A 295 21.26 -14.02 -16.39
C CYS A 295 22.21 -13.17 -15.54
N VAL A 296 21.62 -12.21 -14.81
CA VAL A 296 22.28 -11.47 -13.74
C VAL A 296 21.48 -11.56 -12.43
N SER A 297 22.17 -11.88 -11.35
CA SER A 297 21.62 -11.92 -10.00
C SER A 297 22.16 -10.78 -9.15
N PHE A 298 21.24 -10.03 -8.55
CA PHE A 298 21.54 -9.03 -7.51
C PHE A 298 21.16 -9.53 -6.10
N SER A 299 20.86 -10.81 -5.97
CA SER A 299 20.47 -11.46 -4.72
C SER A 299 21.66 -12.17 -4.07
N ARG A 300 21.52 -12.48 -2.79
CA ARG A 300 22.43 -13.34 -2.02
C ARG A 300 22.29 -14.83 -2.37
N MET A 301 21.45 -15.20 -3.33
CA MET A 301 21.32 -16.57 -3.84
C MET A 301 22.68 -17.11 -4.30
N ARG A 302 22.94 -18.38 -4.01
CA ARG A 302 24.18 -19.04 -4.43
C ARG A 302 24.20 -19.25 -5.94
N PRO A 303 25.37 -19.23 -6.61
CA PRO A 303 25.47 -19.43 -8.06
C PRO A 303 24.76 -20.70 -8.56
N GLU A 304 24.81 -21.80 -7.79
CA GLU A 304 24.18 -23.06 -8.14
C GLU A 304 22.65 -22.99 -8.09
N GLU A 305 22.09 -22.18 -7.18
CA GLU A 305 20.65 -21.95 -7.07
C GLU A 305 20.15 -21.09 -8.23
N VAL A 306 20.92 -20.07 -8.61
CA VAL A 306 20.65 -19.22 -9.79
C VAL A 306 20.70 -20.06 -11.07
N HIS A 307 21.71 -20.92 -11.20
CA HIS A 307 21.84 -21.82 -12.35
C HIS A 307 20.66 -22.79 -12.45
N ARG A 308 20.32 -23.48 -11.35
CA ARG A 308 19.16 -24.40 -11.31
C ARG A 308 17.87 -23.69 -11.69
N PHE A 309 17.62 -22.50 -11.13
CA PHE A 309 16.44 -21.70 -11.46
C PHE A 309 16.35 -21.38 -12.96
N CYS A 310 17.46 -20.97 -13.58
CA CYS A 310 17.48 -20.67 -15.01
C CYS A 310 17.21 -21.93 -15.83
N CYS A 311 17.85 -23.07 -15.50
CA CYS A 311 17.60 -24.34 -16.17
C CYS A 311 16.12 -24.76 -16.09
N ASP A 312 15.52 -24.72 -14.90
CA ASP A 312 14.11 -25.05 -14.69
C ASP A 312 13.18 -24.13 -15.50
N LEU A 313 13.49 -22.84 -15.55
CA LEU A 313 12.72 -21.85 -16.31
C LEU A 313 12.83 -22.05 -17.82
N ILE A 314 14.04 -22.29 -18.34
CA ILE A 314 14.25 -22.55 -19.77
C ILE A 314 13.59 -23.87 -20.17
N GLN A 315 13.68 -24.90 -19.35
CA GLN A 315 12.95 -26.15 -19.57
C GLN A 315 11.44 -25.90 -19.63
N MET A 316 10.89 -25.08 -18.74
CA MET A 316 9.48 -24.72 -18.77
C MET A 316 9.08 -23.95 -20.03
N CYS A 317 9.91 -23.01 -20.49
CA CYS A 317 9.69 -22.28 -21.75
C CYS A 317 9.60 -23.27 -22.93
N ASN A 318 10.54 -24.22 -23.01
CA ASN A 318 10.54 -25.25 -24.05
C ASN A 318 9.34 -26.19 -23.96
N MET A 319 8.97 -26.63 -22.77
CA MET A 319 7.79 -27.48 -22.54
C MET A 319 6.48 -26.80 -22.98
N THR A 320 6.39 -25.48 -22.78
CA THR A 320 5.21 -24.67 -23.11
C THR A 320 5.19 -24.20 -24.57
N GLY A 321 6.13 -24.64 -25.40
CA GLY A 321 6.10 -24.45 -26.86
C GLY A 321 7.07 -23.40 -27.41
N MET A 322 7.89 -22.76 -26.57
CA MET A 322 8.98 -21.90 -27.03
C MET A 322 10.16 -22.74 -27.53
N SER A 323 11.10 -22.12 -28.24
CA SER A 323 12.41 -22.71 -28.55
C SER A 323 13.50 -21.84 -27.92
N VAL A 324 13.99 -22.22 -26.76
CA VAL A 324 15.00 -21.48 -26.00
C VAL A 324 16.24 -22.32 -25.83
N ASN A 325 17.39 -21.74 -26.18
CA ASN A 325 18.69 -22.38 -26.05
C ASN A 325 18.92 -22.82 -24.58
N PRO A 326 19.24 -24.10 -24.31
CA PRO A 326 19.46 -24.58 -22.94
C PRO A 326 20.61 -23.89 -22.20
N ARG A 327 21.58 -23.33 -22.93
CA ARG A 327 22.76 -22.66 -22.34
C ARG A 327 22.67 -21.15 -22.51
N PRO A 328 23.03 -20.37 -21.49
CA PRO A 328 23.14 -18.93 -21.64
C PRO A 328 24.33 -18.58 -22.55
N LEU A 329 24.25 -17.43 -23.21
CA LEU A 329 25.30 -16.91 -24.08
C LEU A 329 26.60 -16.59 -23.32
N VAL A 330 26.47 -16.20 -22.04
CA VAL A 330 27.58 -15.93 -21.12
C VAL A 330 27.25 -16.49 -19.73
N ASP A 331 28.28 -16.77 -18.93
CA ASP A 331 28.09 -17.28 -17.55
C ASP A 331 27.25 -16.33 -16.69
N ASN A 332 26.41 -16.93 -15.84
CA ASN A 332 25.55 -16.22 -14.90
C ASN A 332 26.37 -15.29 -14.00
N ARG A 333 26.04 -13.99 -13.99
CA ARG A 333 26.76 -12.99 -13.18
C ARG A 333 26.05 -12.77 -11.84
N SER A 334 26.79 -12.80 -10.73
CA SER A 334 26.32 -12.25 -9.45
C SER A 334 26.94 -10.87 -9.22
N ALA A 335 26.15 -9.90 -8.75
CA ALA A 335 26.60 -8.54 -8.53
C ALA A 335 25.92 -7.89 -7.31
N SER A 336 26.63 -6.95 -6.67
CA SER A 336 26.04 -6.17 -5.57
C SER A 336 24.91 -5.25 -6.07
N PRO A 337 23.79 -5.11 -5.31
CA PRO A 337 22.73 -4.14 -5.61
C PRO A 337 23.20 -2.69 -5.75
N ASN A 338 24.35 -2.33 -5.17
CA ASN A 338 24.91 -0.98 -5.29
C ASN A 338 25.48 -0.70 -6.69
N HIS A 339 25.74 -1.75 -7.49
CA HIS A 339 26.39 -1.66 -8.80
C HIS A 339 25.50 -2.14 -9.95
N ILE A 340 24.17 -1.99 -9.81
CA ILE A 340 23.19 -2.49 -10.80
C ILE A 340 23.51 -2.06 -12.23
N GLU A 341 23.73 -0.76 -12.45
CA GLU A 341 23.92 -0.20 -13.78
C GLU A 341 25.21 -0.72 -14.44
N ASN A 342 26.31 -0.74 -13.68
CA ASN A 342 27.59 -1.27 -14.15
C ASN A 342 27.48 -2.76 -14.49
N ALA A 343 26.77 -3.55 -13.68
CA ALA A 343 26.57 -4.97 -13.94
C ALA A 343 25.72 -5.24 -15.19
N LEU A 344 24.67 -4.44 -15.41
CA LEU A 344 23.82 -4.55 -16.61
C LEU A 344 24.60 -4.20 -17.89
N ARG A 345 25.33 -3.08 -17.88
CA ARG A 345 26.18 -2.67 -19.01
C ARG A 345 27.30 -3.67 -19.29
N ASP A 346 27.89 -4.24 -18.25
CA ASP A 346 28.93 -5.27 -18.40
C ASP A 346 28.37 -6.55 -19.04
N VAL A 347 27.20 -7.04 -18.59
CA VAL A 347 26.58 -8.22 -19.21
C VAL A 347 26.28 -7.94 -20.68
N TYR A 348 25.70 -6.78 -20.99
CA TYR A 348 25.43 -6.38 -22.36
C TYR A 348 26.70 -6.36 -23.22
N ARG A 349 27.76 -5.69 -22.76
CA ARG A 349 29.05 -5.64 -23.46
C ARG A 349 29.60 -7.04 -23.73
N ARG A 350 29.66 -7.92 -22.70
CA ARG A 350 30.16 -9.29 -22.86
C ARG A 350 29.33 -10.10 -23.85
N THR A 351 28.01 -9.95 -23.84
CA THR A 351 27.14 -10.62 -24.82
C THR A 351 27.39 -10.11 -26.24
N THR A 352 27.54 -8.80 -26.43
CA THR A 352 27.82 -8.19 -27.74
C THR A 352 29.19 -8.62 -28.28
N GLU A 353 30.23 -8.66 -27.44
CA GLU A 353 31.57 -9.14 -27.82
C GLU A 353 31.54 -10.62 -28.25
N MET A 354 30.81 -11.48 -27.52
CA MET A 354 30.67 -12.90 -27.85
C MET A 354 29.94 -13.11 -29.18
N LEU A 355 28.86 -12.35 -29.42
CA LEU A 355 28.08 -12.42 -30.66
C LEU A 355 28.90 -11.92 -31.86
N GLY A 356 29.67 -10.83 -31.67
CA GLY A 356 30.57 -10.31 -32.70
C GLY A 356 31.67 -11.31 -33.10
N LYS A 357 32.25 -12.03 -32.12
CA LYS A 357 33.22 -13.11 -32.40
C LYS A 357 32.64 -14.29 -33.18
N GLN A 358 31.35 -14.54 -33.03
CA GLN A 358 30.63 -15.60 -33.74
C GLN A 358 30.12 -15.18 -35.13
N GLY A 359 30.41 -13.95 -35.57
CA GLY A 359 29.94 -13.41 -36.85
C GLY A 359 28.41 -13.26 -36.92
N HIS A 360 27.74 -13.21 -35.77
CA HIS A 360 26.29 -13.09 -35.70
C HIS A 360 25.87 -11.62 -35.59
N GLU A 361 25.01 -11.15 -36.51
CA GLU A 361 24.28 -9.87 -36.38
C GLU A 361 23.16 -9.93 -35.32
N LYS A 362 22.94 -11.10 -34.69
CA LYS A 362 21.90 -11.29 -33.68
C LYS A 362 22.28 -10.59 -32.38
N GLN A 363 21.30 -9.97 -31.73
CA GLN A 363 21.42 -9.33 -30.42
C GLN A 363 21.05 -10.27 -29.25
N LEU A 364 21.30 -9.84 -28.02
CA LEU A 364 20.76 -10.48 -26.81
C LEU A 364 19.24 -10.36 -26.79
N GLN A 365 18.52 -11.48 -26.79
CA GLN A 365 17.05 -11.51 -26.90
C GLN A 365 16.36 -11.54 -25.53
N LEU A 366 17.02 -12.01 -24.48
CA LEU A 366 16.46 -12.06 -23.14
C LEU A 366 17.53 -11.91 -22.06
N LEU A 367 17.31 -11.00 -21.12
CA LEU A 367 18.04 -10.91 -19.87
C LEU A 367 17.16 -11.29 -18.69
N ILE A 368 17.48 -12.42 -18.04
CA ILE A 368 16.87 -12.82 -16.77
C ILE A 368 17.55 -12.03 -15.66
N VAL A 369 16.77 -11.35 -14.82
CA VAL A 369 17.28 -10.54 -13.70
C VAL A 369 16.69 -11.02 -12.39
N ILE A 370 17.52 -11.58 -11.50
CA ILE A 370 17.11 -11.86 -10.12
C ILE A 370 17.32 -10.58 -9.30
N LEU A 371 16.22 -10.04 -8.79
CA LEU A 371 16.20 -8.78 -8.04
C LEU A 371 16.91 -8.89 -6.68
N PRO A 372 17.31 -7.78 -6.03
CA PRO A 372 17.73 -7.81 -4.63
C PRO A 372 16.59 -8.22 -3.69
N GLU A 373 16.93 -8.61 -2.45
CA GLU A 373 15.93 -8.90 -1.41
C GLU A 373 15.14 -7.64 -1.00
N VAL A 374 15.77 -6.46 -1.12
CA VAL A 374 15.16 -5.18 -0.79
C VAL A 374 14.50 -4.58 -2.04
N SER A 375 13.29 -4.03 -1.87
CA SER A 375 12.54 -3.38 -2.94
C SER A 375 13.14 -2.02 -3.34
N GLY A 376 12.76 -1.53 -4.52
CA GLY A 376 13.20 -0.22 -5.04
C GLY A 376 14.10 -0.27 -6.28
N SER A 377 14.77 -1.40 -6.53
CA SER A 377 15.68 -1.55 -7.67
C SER A 377 15.00 -1.81 -9.02
N TYR A 378 13.74 -2.25 -9.02
CA TYR A 378 13.00 -2.62 -10.24
C TYR A 378 12.96 -1.50 -11.27
N GLY A 379 12.61 -0.27 -10.85
CA GLY A 379 12.53 0.88 -11.75
C GLY A 379 13.87 1.23 -12.39
N LYS A 380 14.96 1.15 -11.62
CA LYS A 380 16.32 1.40 -12.14
C LYS A 380 16.72 0.34 -13.17
N ILE A 381 16.48 -0.95 -12.87
CA ILE A 381 16.79 -2.06 -13.79
C ILE A 381 15.99 -1.90 -15.08
N LYS A 382 14.69 -1.63 -14.98
CA LYS A 382 13.82 -1.47 -16.16
C LYS A 382 14.23 -0.29 -17.02
N LYS A 383 14.52 0.87 -16.42
CA LYS A 383 15.07 2.01 -17.14
C LYS A 383 16.32 1.61 -17.93
N VAL A 384 17.36 1.11 -17.26
CA VAL A 384 18.62 0.77 -17.95
C VAL A 384 18.41 -0.26 -19.06
N CYS A 385 17.66 -1.33 -18.83
CA CYS A 385 17.42 -2.34 -19.85
C CYS A 385 16.59 -1.82 -21.02
N GLU A 386 15.47 -1.15 -20.77
CA GLU A 386 14.47 -0.80 -21.81
C GLU A 386 14.78 0.53 -22.51
N THR A 387 15.42 1.49 -21.83
CA THR A 387 15.74 2.81 -22.43
C THR A 387 17.19 2.92 -22.89
N ASP A 388 18.15 2.46 -22.08
CA ASP A 388 19.56 2.74 -22.36
C ASP A 388 20.20 1.66 -23.23
N LEU A 389 19.77 0.39 -23.06
CA LEU A 389 20.39 -0.77 -23.70
C LEU A 389 19.49 -1.49 -24.72
N GLY A 390 18.18 -1.22 -24.73
CA GLY A 390 17.24 -1.89 -25.64
C GLY A 390 17.08 -3.41 -25.42
N ILE A 391 17.32 -3.90 -24.20
CA ILE A 391 17.29 -5.33 -23.86
C ILE A 391 15.93 -5.72 -23.26
N VAL A 392 15.31 -6.76 -23.83
CA VAL A 392 14.15 -7.42 -23.22
C VAL A 392 14.56 -8.09 -21.90
N SER A 393 13.94 -7.66 -20.80
CA SER A 393 14.27 -8.15 -19.45
C SER A 393 13.11 -8.84 -18.74
N GLN A 394 13.42 -9.94 -18.04
CA GLN A 394 12.49 -10.63 -17.14
C GLN A 394 13.02 -10.62 -15.70
N CYS A 395 12.40 -9.79 -14.86
CA CYS A 395 12.75 -9.67 -13.45
C CYS A 395 12.04 -10.74 -12.61
N CYS A 396 12.77 -11.38 -11.70
CA CYS A 396 12.30 -12.43 -10.80
C CYS A 396 12.65 -12.07 -9.35
N LEU A 397 11.71 -12.26 -8.42
CA LEU A 397 11.99 -12.05 -6.99
C LEU A 397 12.78 -13.23 -6.42
N PRO A 398 13.79 -12.98 -5.55
CA PRO A 398 14.62 -14.04 -4.96
C PRO A 398 13.83 -15.15 -4.29
N ARG A 399 12.80 -14.80 -3.52
CA ARG A 399 11.97 -15.77 -2.81
C ARG A 399 11.27 -16.79 -3.72
N HIS A 400 10.94 -16.39 -4.95
CA HIS A 400 10.30 -17.28 -5.94
C HIS A 400 11.34 -17.98 -6.82
N ALA A 401 12.48 -17.33 -7.10
CA ALA A 401 13.58 -17.94 -7.84
C ALA A 401 14.33 -19.01 -7.02
N ALA A 402 14.46 -18.84 -5.70
CA ALA A 402 15.14 -19.79 -4.83
C ALA A 402 14.35 -21.09 -4.59
N ARG A 403 13.01 -21.01 -4.67
CA ARG A 403 12.10 -22.16 -4.52
C ARG A 403 10.98 -22.06 -5.55
N PRO A 404 11.30 -22.28 -6.84
CA PRO A 404 10.30 -22.15 -7.90
C PRO A 404 9.29 -23.30 -7.80
N ASN A 405 8.01 -22.97 -7.95
CA ASN A 405 6.98 -23.99 -8.21
C ASN A 405 6.62 -23.98 -9.70
N LYS A 406 6.04 -25.08 -10.19
CA LYS A 406 5.72 -25.24 -11.61
C LYS A 406 4.82 -24.11 -12.13
N GLN A 407 3.77 -23.76 -11.38
CA GLN A 407 2.85 -22.68 -11.74
C GLN A 407 3.55 -21.31 -11.90
N TYR A 408 4.52 -21.00 -11.04
CA TYR A 408 5.31 -19.77 -11.14
C TYR A 408 6.15 -19.78 -12.42
N LEU A 409 6.86 -20.86 -12.70
CA LEU A 409 7.67 -20.99 -13.93
C LEU A 409 6.80 -20.90 -15.18
N GLU A 410 5.63 -21.55 -15.21
CA GLU A 410 4.66 -21.45 -16.31
C GLU A 410 4.21 -20.00 -16.53
N ASN A 411 3.85 -19.29 -15.46
CA ASN A 411 3.43 -17.89 -15.53
C ASN A 411 4.56 -16.95 -15.97
N VAL A 412 5.82 -17.26 -15.62
CA VAL A 412 6.99 -16.50 -16.08
C VAL A 412 7.27 -16.82 -17.55
N ALA A 413 7.20 -18.08 -17.98
CA ALA A 413 7.36 -18.49 -19.38
C ALA A 413 6.33 -17.80 -20.29
N LEU A 414 5.06 -17.75 -19.89
CA LEU A 414 4.01 -17.00 -20.62
C LEU A 414 4.38 -15.53 -20.81
N LYS A 415 4.93 -14.89 -19.77
CA LYS A 415 5.39 -13.49 -19.83
C LYS A 415 6.61 -13.31 -20.71
N ILE A 416 7.54 -14.26 -20.69
CA ILE A 416 8.72 -14.22 -21.55
C ILE A 416 8.28 -14.33 -23.00
N ASN A 417 7.40 -15.29 -23.33
CA ASN A 417 6.92 -15.51 -24.69
C ASN A 417 6.35 -14.22 -25.31
N VAL A 418 5.43 -13.56 -24.60
CA VAL A 418 4.80 -12.29 -25.06
C VAL A 418 5.83 -11.17 -25.30
N LYS A 419 7.00 -11.21 -24.67
CA LYS A 419 8.04 -10.18 -24.85
C LYS A 419 8.99 -10.47 -26.01
N VAL A 420 9.07 -11.72 -26.46
CA VAL A 420 10.04 -12.16 -27.48
C VAL A 420 9.38 -12.56 -28.80
N THR A 421 8.05 -12.67 -28.81
CA THR A 421 7.19 -12.76 -30.00
C THR A 421 6.65 -11.40 -30.34
#